data_AF-A0A1C6JA19-F1
#
_entry.id   AF-A0A1C6JA19-F1
#
_cell.length_a   1.000
_cell.length_b   1.000
_cell.length_c   1.000
_cell.angle_alpha   90.00
_cell.angle_beta   90.00
_cell.angle_gamma   90.00
#
_symmetry.space_group_name_H-M   'P 1'
#
loop_
_entity.id
_entity.type
_entity.pdbx_description
1 polymer ?
#
loop_
_entity_poly.entity_id
_entity_poly.type
_entity_poly.pdbx_seq_one_letter_code
_entity_poly.pdbx_strand_id
1 'polypeptide(L)'
;MPVFLYEGKSLDGSTVKGMIDLETQDDVKEMLRSKGIFPISVRENNKGATLEFNIKKGIPFDHLAILCRQFYFTLSAGIPMMRTIAMIKDQIEHKKLKKILENVYDEVQKGSSLSEVLHKHKDIPFMLTAMVEVGEATGNIDQVMEEMADYYDKQHRQKKKIDAALTYPRL
;
A
#
# COMPACT_ATOMS: atom_id res chain seq x y z
N MET A 1 20.05 24.07 -9.23
CA MET A 1 19.47 24.50 -7.95
C MET A 1 19.35 23.25 -7.08
N PRO A 2 19.75 23.29 -5.80
CA PRO A 2 19.66 22.13 -4.91
C PRO A 2 18.22 21.90 -4.44
N VAL A 3 17.75 20.66 -4.52
CA VAL A 3 16.43 20.28 -4.00
C VAL A 3 16.56 20.00 -2.50
N PHE A 4 15.75 20.65 -1.68
CA PHE A 4 15.70 20.40 -0.25
C PHE A 4 14.47 19.56 0.11
N LEU A 5 14.69 18.54 0.92
CA LEU A 5 13.63 17.79 1.58
C LEU A 5 13.30 18.46 2.91
N TYR A 6 12.04 18.78 3.14
CA TYR A 6 11.58 19.31 4.42
C TYR A 6 10.49 18.45 5.05
N GLU A 7 10.52 18.40 6.38
CA GLU A 7 9.47 17.90 7.25
C GLU A 7 9.17 18.99 8.27
N GLY A 8 7.91 19.39 8.37
CA GLY A 8 7.49 20.42 9.30
C GLY A 8 6.08 20.18 9.83
N LYS A 9 5.74 20.84 10.93
CA LYS A 9 4.43 20.74 11.56
C LYS A 9 3.66 22.03 11.30
N SER A 10 2.46 21.93 10.75
CA SER A 10 1.57 23.06 10.60
C SER A 10 0.95 23.45 11.95
N LEU A 11 0.35 24.65 12.06
CA LEU A 11 -0.34 25.10 13.28
C LEU A 11 -1.45 24.13 13.73
N ASP A 12 -2.09 23.44 12.78
CA ASP A 12 -3.14 22.45 13.04
C ASP A 12 -2.60 21.10 13.54
N GLY A 13 -1.28 21.01 13.74
CA GLY A 13 -0.60 19.82 14.27
C GLY A 13 -0.33 18.72 13.25
N SER A 14 -0.70 18.91 11.99
CA SER A 14 -0.41 17.99 10.88
C SER A 14 1.05 18.09 10.44
N THR A 15 1.67 16.93 10.18
CA THR A 15 3.03 16.86 9.65
C THR A 15 3.00 16.96 8.13
N VAL A 16 3.66 17.98 7.60
CA VAL A 16 3.79 18.24 6.16
C VAL A 16 5.20 17.87 5.72
N LYS A 17 5.30 17.02 4.70
CA LYS A 17 6.57 16.64 4.07
C LYS A 17 6.53 17.06 2.61
N GLY A 18 7.62 17.65 2.12
CA GLY A 18 7.66 18.15 0.75
C GLY A 18 9.08 18.33 0.25
N MET A 19 9.21 18.51 -1.07
CA MET A 19 10.43 18.94 -1.72
C MET A 19 10.27 20.39 -2.16
N ILE A 20 11.32 21.18 -2.00
CA ILE A 20 11.36 22.53 -2.52
C ILE A 20 12.71 22.77 -3.19
N ASP A 21 12.69 23.48 -4.30
CA ASP A 21 13.90 23.88 -5.03
C ASP A 21 14.23 25.33 -4.62
N LEU A 22 15.27 25.50 -3.82
CA LEU A 22 15.72 26.79 -3.29
C LEU A 22 17.24 26.82 -3.26
N GLU A 23 17.83 28.00 -3.11
CA GLU A 23 19.29 28.16 -3.16
C GLU A 23 19.96 27.76 -1.84
N THR A 24 19.31 28.04 -0.69
CA THR A 24 19.89 27.81 0.63
C THR A 24 18.91 27.15 1.60
N GLN A 25 19.42 26.37 2.55
CA GLN A 25 18.62 25.77 3.64
C GLN A 25 17.87 26.82 4.47
N ASP A 26 18.41 28.03 4.61
CA ASP A 26 17.78 29.11 5.35
C ASP A 26 16.59 29.73 4.60
N ASP A 27 16.67 29.85 3.27
CA ASP A 27 15.55 30.26 2.42
C ASP A 27 14.37 29.28 2.56
N VAL A 28 14.67 27.98 2.68
CA VAL A 28 13.66 26.93 2.91
C VAL A 28 12.98 27.12 4.27
N LYS A 29 13.73 27.37 5.33
CA LYS A 29 13.17 27.58 6.68
C LYS A 29 12.30 28.83 6.73
N GLU A 30 12.71 29.91 6.06
CA GLU A 30 11.98 31.16 6.00
C GLU A 30 10.66 31.01 5.21
N MET A 31 10.72 30.35 4.05
CA MET A 31 9.55 30.03 3.26
C MET A 31 8.55 29.15 4.04
N LEU A 32 9.03 28.13 4.76
CA LEU A 32 8.17 27.26 5.57
C LEU A 32 7.50 28.04 6.70
N ARG A 33 8.24 28.92 7.39
CA ARG A 33 7.69 29.80 8.42
C ARG A 33 6.64 30.75 7.84
N SER A 34 6.87 31.32 6.65
CA SER A 34 5.89 32.20 5.98
C SER A 34 4.57 31.49 5.66
N LYS A 35 4.62 30.18 5.44
CA LYS A 35 3.46 29.32 5.19
C LYS A 35 2.81 28.75 6.47
N GLY A 36 3.26 29.18 7.66
CA GLY A 36 2.77 28.64 8.92
C GLY A 36 3.19 27.19 9.17
N ILE A 37 4.31 26.75 8.59
CA ILE A 37 4.87 25.41 8.79
C ILE A 37 6.16 25.56 9.61
N PHE A 38 6.17 24.99 10.80
CA PHE A 38 7.37 24.95 11.64
C PHE A 38 8.29 23.83 11.17
N PRO A 39 9.50 24.14 10.68
CA PRO A 39 10.41 23.12 10.17
C PRO A 39 10.95 22.26 11.32
N ILE A 40 10.75 20.94 11.23
CA ILE A 40 11.32 19.94 12.14
C ILE A 40 12.65 19.44 11.57
N SER A 41 12.73 19.25 10.26
CA SER A 41 13.96 18.83 9.58
C SER A 41 14.01 19.43 8.17
N VAL A 42 15.16 19.98 7.79
CA VAL A 42 15.44 20.42 6.41
C VAL A 42 16.78 19.81 6.00
N ARG A 43 16.80 19.01 4.95
CA ARG A 43 18.00 18.33 4.45
C ARG A 43 18.19 18.64 2.96
N GLU A 44 19.42 18.97 2.60
CA GLU A 44 19.83 19.18 1.20
C GLU A 44 19.97 17.83 0.50
N ASN A 45 19.31 17.67 -0.65
CA ASN A 45 19.50 16.49 -1.49
C ASN A 45 20.72 16.68 -2.40
N ASN A 46 21.90 16.47 -1.83
CA ASN A 46 23.14 16.58 -2.58
C ASN A 46 23.48 15.26 -3.30
N LYS A 47 23.45 15.34 -4.64
CA LYS A 47 23.93 14.38 -5.65
C LYS A 47 22.95 13.27 -6.05
N GLY A 48 22.52 13.30 -7.32
CA GLY A 48 22.39 12.16 -8.24
C GLY A 48 21.50 10.97 -7.87
N ALA A 49 21.02 10.90 -6.64
CA ALA A 49 20.01 9.98 -6.18
C ALA A 49 18.68 10.61 -6.56
N THR A 50 18.02 10.02 -7.56
CA THR A 50 16.56 9.97 -7.55
C THR A 50 16.16 9.63 -6.12
N LEU A 51 15.60 10.62 -5.41
CA LEU A 51 15.05 10.38 -4.09
C LEU A 51 13.93 9.36 -4.31
N GLU A 52 14.26 8.08 -4.14
CA GLU A 52 13.27 7.09 -3.80
C GLU A 52 12.78 7.51 -2.41
N PHE A 53 11.82 8.44 -2.42
CA PHE A 53 10.86 8.54 -1.36
C PHE A 53 10.27 7.15 -1.21
N ASN A 54 10.88 6.35 -0.35
CA ASN A 54 10.29 5.19 0.28
C ASN A 54 9.21 5.68 1.26
N ILE A 55 8.29 6.54 0.77
CA ILE A 55 6.92 6.50 1.22
C ILE A 55 6.57 5.03 1.04
N LYS A 56 6.46 4.29 2.15
CA LYS A 56 6.02 2.90 2.14
C LYS A 56 4.61 2.91 1.55
N LYS A 57 4.53 2.90 0.22
CA LYS A 57 3.29 2.77 -0.51
C LYS A 57 2.83 1.36 -0.18
N GLY A 58 1.66 1.27 0.43
CA GLY A 58 0.96 0.01 0.59
C GLY A 58 0.67 -0.59 -0.79
N ILE A 59 0.15 -1.81 -0.79
CA ILE A 59 -0.18 -2.48 -2.04
C ILE A 59 -1.33 -1.73 -2.72
N PRO A 60 -1.21 -1.39 -4.01
CA PRO A 60 -2.30 -0.78 -4.77
C PRO A 60 -3.58 -1.63 -4.78
N PHE A 61 -4.75 -0.98 -4.83
CA PHE A 61 -6.04 -1.66 -4.74
C PHE A 61 -6.32 -2.60 -5.91
N ASP A 62 -5.81 -2.32 -7.11
CA ASP A 62 -5.91 -3.24 -8.25
C ASP A 62 -5.18 -4.57 -8.01
N HIS A 63 -3.96 -4.52 -7.48
CA HIS A 63 -3.23 -5.73 -7.14
C HIS A 63 -3.93 -6.55 -6.05
N LEU A 64 -4.54 -5.89 -5.06
CA LEU A 64 -5.36 -6.58 -4.05
C LEU A 64 -6.63 -7.19 -4.65
N ALA A 65 -7.30 -6.51 -5.58
CA ALA A 65 -8.47 -7.03 -6.26
C ALA A 65 -8.14 -8.27 -7.11
N ILE A 66 -7.05 -8.22 -7.88
CA ILE A 66 -6.57 -9.34 -8.69
C ILE A 66 -6.21 -10.53 -7.81
N LEU A 67 -5.48 -10.30 -6.71
CA LEU A 67 -5.14 -11.32 -5.74
C LEU A 67 -6.39 -12.04 -5.22
N CYS A 68 -7.35 -11.28 -4.67
CA CYS A 68 -8.57 -11.86 -4.11
C CYS A 68 -9.36 -12.63 -5.19
N ARG A 69 -9.41 -12.10 -6.41
CA ARG A 69 -10.09 -12.76 -7.54
C ARG A 69 -9.43 -14.09 -7.93
N GLN A 70 -8.10 -14.15 -7.93
CA GLN A 70 -7.37 -15.39 -8.21
C GLN A 70 -7.59 -16.43 -7.10
N PHE A 71 -7.60 -15.99 -5.84
CA PHE A 71 -7.94 -16.85 -4.70
C PHE A 71 -9.36 -17.41 -4.84
N TYR A 72 -10.35 -16.55 -5.12
CA TYR A 72 -11.72 -16.99 -5.36
C TYR A 72 -11.81 -18.05 -6.47
N PHE A 73 -11.32 -17.76 -7.68
CA PHE A 73 -11.44 -18.70 -8.81
C PHE A 73 -10.78 -20.06 -8.55
N THR A 74 -9.65 -20.07 -7.85
CA THR A 74 -8.94 -21.32 -7.55
C THR A 74 -9.63 -22.09 -6.43
N LEU A 75 -10.05 -21.42 -5.36
CA LEU A 75 -10.73 -22.05 -4.22
C LEU A 75 -12.13 -22.56 -4.61
N SER A 76 -12.91 -21.78 -5.36
CA SER A 76 -14.22 -22.20 -5.86
C SER A 76 -14.14 -23.33 -6.88
N ALA A 77 -12.98 -23.54 -7.52
CA ALA A 77 -12.69 -24.72 -8.34
C ALA A 77 -12.33 -25.97 -7.49
N GLY A 78 -12.38 -25.87 -6.16
CA GLY A 78 -12.05 -26.95 -5.24
C GLY A 78 -10.55 -27.19 -5.06
N ILE A 79 -9.69 -26.24 -5.48
CA ILE A 79 -8.25 -26.37 -5.30
C ILE A 79 -7.91 -26.12 -3.83
N PRO A 80 -7.14 -27.00 -3.17
CA PRO A 80 -6.77 -26.81 -1.77
C PRO A 80 -5.95 -25.52 -1.55
N MET A 81 -6.19 -24.85 -0.42
CA MET A 81 -5.59 -23.57 -0.05
C MET A 81 -4.07 -23.50 -0.26
N MET A 82 -3.32 -24.51 0.20
CA MET A 82 -1.86 -24.54 0.02
C MET A 82 -1.42 -24.53 -1.44
N ARG A 83 -2.16 -25.24 -2.31
CA ARG A 83 -1.88 -25.25 -3.75
C ARG A 83 -2.29 -23.94 -4.40
N THR A 84 -3.40 -23.35 -3.96
CA THR A 84 -3.82 -22.00 -4.37
C THR A 84 -2.74 -20.96 -4.10
N ILE A 85 -2.22 -20.90 -2.86
CA ILE A 85 -1.15 -19.95 -2.50
C ILE A 85 0.10 -20.20 -3.36
N ALA A 86 0.49 -21.46 -3.57
CA ALA A 86 1.64 -21.82 -4.40
C ALA A 86 1.49 -21.36 -5.85
N MET A 87 0.31 -21.50 -6.45
CA MET A 87 0.07 -21.07 -7.82
C MET A 87 0.09 -19.54 -7.94
N ILE A 88 -0.57 -18.85 -7.01
CA ILE A 88 -0.73 -17.40 -7.08
C ILE A 88 0.59 -16.67 -6.80
N LYS A 89 1.43 -17.17 -5.87
CA LYS A 89 2.74 -16.55 -5.59
C LYS A 89 3.66 -16.54 -6.83
N ASP A 90 3.54 -17.56 -7.68
CA ASP A 90 4.37 -17.70 -8.88
C ASP A 90 3.88 -16.83 -10.03
N GLN A 91 2.59 -16.46 -10.04
CA GLN A 91 1.95 -15.63 -11.05
C GLN A 91 1.99 -14.12 -10.74
N ILE A 92 2.21 -13.74 -9.47
CA ILE A 92 2.22 -12.31 -9.09
C ILE A 92 3.48 -11.59 -9.55
N GLU A 93 3.27 -10.49 -10.26
CA GLU A 93 4.33 -9.59 -10.73
C GLU A 93 4.75 -8.56 -9.67
N HIS A 94 3.81 -8.16 -8.79
CA HIS A 94 4.05 -7.12 -7.79
C HIS A 94 5.00 -7.62 -6.68
N LYS A 95 6.27 -7.19 -6.75
CA LYS A 95 7.38 -7.68 -5.91
C LYS A 95 7.08 -7.77 -4.40
N LYS A 96 6.46 -6.73 -3.83
CA LYS A 96 6.13 -6.71 -2.40
C LYS A 96 5.05 -7.74 -2.05
N LEU A 97 4.04 -7.89 -2.92
CA LEU A 97 2.96 -8.84 -2.72
C LEU A 97 3.48 -10.27 -2.90
N LYS A 98 4.37 -10.49 -3.88
CA LYS A 98 5.08 -11.76 -4.05
C LYS A 98 5.80 -12.19 -2.78
N LYS A 99 6.61 -11.30 -2.21
CA LYS A 99 7.35 -11.56 -0.97
C LYS A 99 6.43 -11.87 0.22
N ILE A 100 5.29 -11.17 0.30
CA ILE A 100 4.27 -11.46 1.32
C ILE A 100 3.72 -12.87 1.12
N LEU A 101 3.34 -13.24 -0.11
CA LEU A 101 2.81 -14.57 -0.40
C LEU A 101 3.82 -15.70 -0.23
N GLU A 102 5.10 -15.46 -0.50
CA GLU A 102 6.16 -16.43 -0.20
C GLU A 102 6.22 -16.70 1.31
N ASN A 103 6.18 -15.65 2.14
CA ASN A 103 6.13 -15.81 3.59
C ASN A 103 4.81 -16.47 4.07
N VAL A 104 3.68 -16.09 3.48
CA VAL A 104 2.38 -16.72 3.76
C VAL A 104 2.43 -18.21 3.46
N TYR A 105 2.97 -18.59 2.31
CA TYR A 105 3.14 -19.99 1.93
C TYR A 105 3.95 -20.76 2.98
N ASP A 106 5.12 -20.25 3.36
CA ASP A 106 6.01 -20.91 4.31
C ASP A 106 5.38 -21.07 5.70
N GLU A 107 4.67 -20.05 6.20
CA GLU A 107 4.10 -20.07 7.54
C GLU A 107 2.80 -20.89 7.62
N VAL A 108 1.96 -20.84 6.59
CA VAL A 108 0.77 -21.68 6.50
C VAL A 108 1.17 -23.14 6.32
N GLN A 109 2.25 -23.42 5.58
CA GLN A 109 2.81 -24.77 5.50
C GLN A 109 3.25 -25.32 6.87
N LYS A 110 3.68 -24.44 7.78
CA LYS A 110 4.03 -24.80 9.17
C LYS A 110 2.82 -24.88 10.11
N GLY A 111 1.61 -24.65 9.61
CA GLY A 111 0.36 -24.75 10.37
C GLY A 111 -0.15 -23.44 10.96
N SER A 112 0.42 -22.29 10.62
CA SER A 112 -0.20 -21.00 10.96
C SER A 112 -1.48 -20.80 10.15
N SER A 113 -2.47 -20.10 10.71
CA SER A 113 -3.64 -19.71 9.92
C SER A 113 -3.29 -18.61 8.91
N LEU A 114 -4.06 -18.50 7.82
CA LEU A 114 -3.83 -17.50 6.78
C LEU A 114 -4.03 -16.08 7.33
N SER A 115 -5.08 -15.87 8.11
CA SER A 115 -5.39 -14.58 8.74
C SER A 115 -4.27 -14.09 9.66
N GLU A 116 -3.75 -14.95 10.54
CA GLU A 116 -2.63 -14.62 11.43
C GLU A 116 -1.39 -14.18 10.66
N VAL A 117 -1.04 -14.89 9.59
CA VAL A 117 0.15 -14.56 8.81
C VAL A 117 -0.05 -13.26 8.05
N LEU A 118 -1.20 -13.08 7.40
CA LEU A 118 -1.52 -11.83 6.71
C LEU A 118 -1.52 -10.63 7.67
N HIS A 119 -1.99 -10.80 8.91
CA HIS A 119 -2.02 -9.74 9.92
C HIS A 119 -0.62 -9.25 10.33
N LYS A 120 0.41 -10.10 10.23
CA LYS A 120 1.81 -9.70 10.50
C LYS A 120 2.36 -8.72 9.45
N HIS A 121 1.74 -8.63 8.26
CA HIS A 121 2.20 -7.79 7.16
C HIS A 121 1.51 -6.42 7.17
N LYS A 122 2.22 -5.38 7.59
CA LYS A 122 1.72 -3.98 7.67
C LYS A 122 1.24 -3.40 6.34
N ASP A 123 1.64 -4.00 5.22
CA ASP A 123 1.25 -3.57 3.87
C ASP A 123 -0.10 -4.14 3.43
N ILE A 124 -0.61 -5.16 4.13
CA ILE A 124 -1.93 -5.74 3.91
C ILE A 124 -2.96 -4.92 4.70
N PRO A 125 -4.04 -4.46 4.07
CA PRO A 125 -5.07 -3.71 4.79
C PRO A 125 -5.78 -4.57 5.83
N PHE A 126 -6.06 -3.98 6.99
CA PHE A 126 -6.79 -4.65 8.10
C PHE A 126 -8.13 -5.28 7.66
N MET A 127 -8.85 -4.62 6.76
CA MET A 127 -10.13 -5.12 6.25
C MET A 127 -9.98 -6.49 5.58
N LEU A 128 -8.91 -6.71 4.81
CA LEU A 128 -8.66 -8.01 4.19
C LEU A 128 -8.37 -9.08 5.24
N THR A 129 -7.51 -8.78 6.22
CA THR A 129 -7.18 -9.75 7.27
C THR A 129 -8.38 -10.16 8.10
N ALA A 130 -9.23 -9.19 8.48
CA ALA A 130 -10.42 -9.46 9.28
C ALA A 130 -11.45 -10.31 8.52
N MET A 131 -11.64 -10.04 7.22
CA MET A 131 -12.56 -10.85 6.42
C MET A 131 -12.01 -12.25 6.19
N VAL A 132 -10.70 -12.41 5.96
CA VAL A 132 -10.06 -13.73 5.88
C VAL A 132 -10.25 -14.52 7.18
N GLU A 133 -10.08 -13.88 8.33
CA GLU A 133 -10.32 -14.52 9.65
C GLU A 133 -11.76 -15.04 9.76
N VAL A 134 -12.75 -14.22 9.35
CA VAL A 134 -14.15 -14.65 9.29
C VAL A 134 -14.34 -15.82 8.32
N GLY A 135 -13.71 -15.77 7.15
CA GLY A 135 -13.76 -16.84 6.14
C GLY A 135 -13.13 -18.14 6.63
N GLU A 136 -12.01 -18.09 7.34
CA GLU A 136 -11.36 -19.25 7.95
C GLU A 136 -12.24 -19.86 9.06
N ALA A 137 -12.80 -19.02 9.94
CA ALA A 137 -13.64 -19.47 11.04
C ALA A 137 -14.97 -20.09 10.56
N THR A 138 -15.53 -19.60 9.45
CA THR A 138 -16.81 -20.07 8.89
C THR A 138 -16.65 -21.14 7.81
N GLY A 139 -15.43 -21.35 7.31
CA GLY A 139 -15.16 -22.28 6.20
C GLY A 139 -15.51 -21.74 4.81
N ASN A 140 -15.93 -20.48 4.69
CA ASN A 140 -16.41 -19.86 3.45
C ASN A 140 -15.41 -18.85 2.89
N ILE A 141 -14.14 -19.23 2.87
CA ILE A 141 -13.05 -18.34 2.44
C ILE A 141 -13.12 -17.97 0.96
N ASP A 142 -13.67 -18.83 0.12
CA ASP A 142 -13.91 -18.56 -1.30
C ASP A 142 -14.89 -17.40 -1.48
N GLN A 143 -16.05 -17.43 -0.83
CA GLN A 143 -17.04 -16.34 -0.88
C GLN A 143 -16.45 -15.04 -0.35
N VAL A 144 -15.71 -15.09 0.77
CA VAL A 144 -15.01 -13.92 1.31
C VAL A 144 -14.06 -13.31 0.28
N MET A 145 -13.31 -14.14 -0.46
CA MET A 145 -12.37 -13.65 -1.48
C MET A 145 -13.09 -13.01 -2.67
N GLU A 146 -14.28 -13.50 -3.04
CA GLU A 146 -15.13 -12.87 -4.05
C GLU A 146 -15.55 -11.45 -3.62
N GLU A 147 -16.09 -11.33 -2.42
CA GLU A 147 -16.55 -10.06 -1.84
C GLU A 147 -15.40 -9.06 -1.72
N MET A 148 -14.22 -9.52 -1.27
CA MET A 148 -13.03 -8.68 -1.16
C MET A 148 -12.48 -8.25 -2.53
N ALA A 149 -12.57 -9.11 -3.54
CA ALA A 149 -12.18 -8.76 -4.91
C ALA A 149 -13.07 -7.62 -5.44
N ASP A 150 -14.39 -7.71 -5.29
CA ASP A 150 -15.33 -6.67 -5.70
C ASP A 150 -15.15 -5.37 -4.92
N TYR A 151 -14.91 -5.48 -3.61
CA TYR A 151 -14.62 -4.35 -2.76
C TYR A 151 -13.38 -3.58 -3.24
N TYR A 152 -12.26 -4.25 -3.45
CA TYR A 152 -11.02 -3.59 -3.87
C TYR A 152 -11.08 -3.06 -5.30
N ASP A 153 -11.79 -3.73 -6.20
CA ASP A 153 -12.02 -3.23 -7.55
C ASP A 153 -12.87 -1.93 -7.52
N LYS A 154 -13.88 -1.87 -6.64
CA LYS A 154 -14.64 -0.64 -6.38
C LYS A 154 -13.76 0.47 -5.81
N GLN A 155 -12.90 0.18 -4.84
CA GLN A 155 -11.96 1.16 -4.27
C GLN A 155 -11.00 1.70 -5.33
N HIS A 156 -10.46 0.83 -6.19
CA HIS A 156 -9.60 1.23 -7.30
C HIS A 156 -10.31 2.17 -8.28
N ARG A 157 -11.54 1.82 -8.69
CA ARG A 157 -12.35 2.66 -9.57
C ARG A 157 -12.65 4.02 -8.97
N GLN A 158 -13.01 4.08 -7.68
CA GLN A 158 -13.27 5.34 -6.98
C GLN A 158 -12.02 6.22 -6.94
N LYS A 159 -10.88 5.64 -6.58
CA LYS A 159 -9.60 6.34 -6.57
C LYS A 159 -9.24 6.91 -7.95
N LYS A 160 -9.36 6.10 -9.01
CA LYS A 160 -9.12 6.57 -10.40
C LYS A 160 -10.02 7.74 -10.80
N LYS A 161 -11.29 7.75 -10.38
CA LYS A 161 -12.21 8.87 -10.67
C LYS A 161 -11.78 10.15 -9.96
N ILE A 162 -11.38 10.05 -8.69
CA ILE A 162 -10.88 11.18 -7.91
C ILE A 162 -9.59 11.72 -8.54
N ASP A 163 -8.65 10.83 -8.84
CA ASP A 163 -7.37 11.19 -9.46
C ASP A 163 -7.60 11.87 -10.83
N ALA A 164 -8.52 11.36 -11.64
CA ALA A 164 -8.87 11.97 -12.93
C ALA A 164 -9.48 13.38 -12.76
N ALA A 165 -10.42 13.57 -11.81
CA ALA A 165 -11.02 14.87 -11.55
C ALA A 165 -10.00 15.90 -11.05
N LEU A 166 -9.04 15.47 -10.21
CA LEU A 166 -7.99 16.33 -9.67
C LEU A 166 -6.86 16.60 -10.68
N THR A 167 -6.62 15.68 -11.61
CA THR A 167 -5.63 15.86 -12.70
C THR A 167 -6.18 16.78 -13.79
N TYR A 168 -7.51 16.93 -13.90
CA TYR A 168 -8.18 17.74 -14.91
C TYR A 168 -8.84 19.06 -14.40
N PRO A 169 -8.06 20.05 -13.94
CA PRO A 169 -8.48 21.46 -13.89
C PRO A 169 -7.59 22.42 -14.71
N ARG A 170 -6.68 21.91 -15.56
CA ARG A 170 -5.82 22.74 -16.44
C ARG A 170 -6.23 22.61 -17.91
N LEU A 171 -7.36 23.21 -18.26
CA LEU A 171 -7.70 23.72 -19.59
C LEU A 171 -8.37 25.08 -19.40
#